data_AF-A0A9E3AHE5-F1
#
_entry.id   AF-A0A9E3AHE5-F1
#
_cell.length_a   1.000
_cell.length_b   1.000
_cell.length_c   1.000
_cell.angle_alpha   90.00
_cell.angle_beta   90.00
_cell.angle_gamma   90.00
#
_symmetry.space_group_name_H-M   'P 1'
#
loop_
_entity.id
_entity.type
_entity.pdbx_description
1 polymer ?
#
loop_
_entity_poly.entity_id
_entity_poly.type
_entity_poly.pdbx_seq_one_letter_code
_entity_poly.pdbx_strand_id
1 'polypeptide(L)' 'RFSDMRRNAFMNGDISTVMSPRTVITWAQNAEIFGDVGMAFRLTFLNKCDELERPTVAEFFQRAFGSDLPESAARVKVA' A
#
# COMPACT_ATOMS: atom_id res chain seq x y z
N ARG A 1 10.93 2.77 -8.82
CA ARG A 1 10.96 1.46 -8.13
C ARG A 1 9.58 1.03 -7.61
N PHE A 2 8.98 1.69 -6.61
CA PHE A 2 7.65 1.30 -6.11
C PHE A 2 6.55 1.38 -7.17
N SER A 3 6.49 2.50 -7.90
CA SER A 3 5.49 2.72 -8.95
C SER A 3 5.59 1.69 -10.08
N ASP A 4 6.82 1.28 -10.45
CA ASP A 4 7.06 0.32 -11.52
C ASP A 4 6.64 -1.11 -11.12
N MET A 5 6.96 -1.52 -9.88
CA MET A 5 6.53 -2.83 -9.34
C MET A 5 5.01 -2.95 -9.34
N ARG A 6 4.29 -1.88 -8.92
CA ARG A 6 2.83 -1.86 -8.97
C ARG A 6 2.28 -1.93 -10.39
N ARG A 7 2.88 -1.20 -11.34
CA ARG A 7 2.41 -1.20 -12.73
C ARG A 7 2.55 -2.59 -13.36
N ASN A 8 3.66 -3.26 -13.13
CA ASN A 8 3.88 -4.63 -13.63
C ASN A 8 2.90 -5.62 -12.98
N ALA A 9 2.71 -5.55 -11.66
CA ALA A 9 1.76 -6.40 -10.95
C ALA A 9 0.31 -6.17 -11.41
N PHE A 10 -0.06 -4.94 -11.73
CA PHE A 10 -1.36 -4.64 -12.33
C PHE A 10 -1.51 -5.24 -13.73
N MET A 11 -0.49 -5.14 -14.58
CA MET A 11 -0.52 -5.74 -15.91
C MET A 11 -0.54 -7.27 -15.89
N ASN A 12 0.07 -7.89 -14.87
CA ASN A 12 0.05 -9.33 -14.65
C ASN A 12 -1.24 -9.84 -13.99
N GLY A 13 -2.09 -8.95 -13.47
CA GLY A 13 -3.32 -9.30 -12.75
C GLY A 13 -3.14 -9.66 -11.28
N ASP A 14 -1.94 -9.46 -10.71
CA ASP A 14 -1.62 -9.76 -9.30
C ASP A 14 -2.25 -8.73 -8.34
N ILE A 15 -2.55 -7.53 -8.84
CA ILE A 15 -3.28 -6.48 -8.12
C ILE A 15 -4.27 -5.80 -9.07
N SER A 16 -5.46 -5.49 -8.59
CA SER A 16 -6.52 -4.84 -9.36
C SER A 16 -6.53 -3.32 -9.23
N THR A 17 -5.76 -2.77 -8.28
CA THR A 17 -5.78 -1.34 -7.96
C THR A 17 -4.42 -0.68 -8.16
N VAL A 18 -4.40 0.50 -8.82
CA VAL A 18 -3.22 1.35 -8.99
C VAL A 18 -3.41 2.71 -8.33
N MET A 19 -2.30 3.37 -7.97
CA MET A 19 -2.36 4.75 -7.49
C MET A 19 -2.41 5.72 -8.66
N SER A 20 -3.42 6.58 -8.67
CA SER A 20 -3.40 7.78 -9.51
C SER A 20 -2.37 8.80 -8.98
N PRO A 21 -1.90 9.75 -9.80
CA PRO A 21 -1.05 10.84 -9.34
C PRO A 21 -1.67 11.61 -8.15
N ARG A 22 -2.99 11.78 -8.13
CA ARG A 22 -3.72 12.40 -7.02
C ARG A 22 -3.56 11.62 -5.73
N THR A 23 -3.66 10.29 -5.78
CA THR A 23 -3.47 9.41 -4.63
C THR A 23 -2.05 9.52 -4.06
N VAL A 24 -1.04 9.64 -4.93
CA VAL A 24 0.35 9.83 -4.51
C VAL A 24 0.54 11.16 -3.78
N ILE A 25 -0.06 12.25 -4.28
CA ILE A 25 -0.01 13.56 -3.62
C ILE A 25 -0.67 13.51 -2.24
N THR A 26 -1.88 12.93 -2.15
CA THR A 26 -2.58 12.78 -0.87
C THR A 26 -1.78 11.92 0.11
N TRP A 27 -1.09 10.89 -0.37
CA TRP A 27 -0.21 10.08 0.47
C TRP A 27 0.96 10.90 1.02
N ALA A 28 1.65 11.68 0.18
CA ALA A 28 2.73 12.55 0.63
C ALA A 28 2.26 13.56 1.69
N GLN A 29 1.11 14.21 1.46
CA GLN A 29 0.53 15.16 2.41
C GLN A 29 0.18 14.47 3.74
N ASN A 30 -0.42 13.29 3.71
CA ASN A 30 -0.72 12.54 4.93
C ASN A 30 0.55 12.11 5.66
N ALA A 31 1.63 11.75 4.94
CA ALA A 31 2.90 11.42 5.56
C ALA A 31 3.52 12.62 6.30
N GLU A 32 3.39 13.83 5.75
CA GLU A 32 3.81 15.07 6.42
C GLU A 32 2.94 15.38 7.64
N ILE A 33 1.62 15.18 7.56
CA ILE A 33 0.68 15.44 8.66
C ILE A 33 0.87 14.47 9.82
N PHE A 34 0.99 13.17 9.54
CA PHE A 34 1.10 12.14 10.57
C PHE A 34 2.54 11.88 11.03
N GLY A 35 3.53 12.31 10.25
CA GLY A 35 4.95 11.98 10.49
C GLY A 35 5.25 10.49 10.29
N ASP A 36 4.35 9.72 9.67
CA ASP A 36 4.48 8.28 9.45
C ASP A 36 4.05 7.92 8.01
N VAL A 37 5.04 7.53 7.21
CA VAL A 37 4.87 7.15 5.80
C VAL A 37 4.03 5.87 5.65
N GLY A 38 4.19 4.91 6.58
CA GLY A 38 3.49 3.63 6.55
C GLY A 38 2.02 3.79 6.94
N MET A 39 1.73 4.54 7.99
CA MET A 39 0.35 4.89 8.36
C MET A 39 -0.34 5.66 7.23
N ALA A 40 0.31 6.67 6.67
CA ALA A 40 -0.23 7.45 5.57
C ALA A 40 -0.50 6.58 4.33
N PHE A 41 0.39 5.65 4.00
CA PHE A 41 0.21 4.72 2.88
C PHE A 41 -1.03 3.83 3.07
N ARG A 42 -1.26 3.38 4.31
CA ARG A 42 -2.39 2.54 4.63
C ARG A 42 -3.73 3.25 4.46
N LEU A 43 -3.84 4.46 5.01
CA LEU A 43 -5.04 5.27 4.93
C LEU A 43 -5.37 5.69 3.50
N THR A 44 -4.35 5.99 2.70
CA THR A 44 -4.55 6.48 1.33
C THR A 44 -4.79 5.37 0.31
N PHE A 45 -4.17 4.21 0.51
CA PHE A 45 -4.06 3.20 -0.52
C PHE A 45 -4.32 1.76 -0.05
N LEU A 46 -3.58 1.24 0.93
CA LEU A 46 -3.68 -0.19 1.31
C LEU A 46 -5.11 -0.57 1.72
N ASN A 47 -5.78 0.28 2.49
CA ASN A 47 -7.14 0.02 2.97
C ASN A 47 -8.19 -0.04 1.84
N LYS A 48 -7.87 0.52 0.66
CA LYS A 48 -8.74 0.52 -0.52
C LYS A 48 -8.48 -0.68 -1.43
N CYS A 49 -7.42 -1.44 -1.20
CA CYS A 49 -7.14 -2.66 -1.94
C CYS A 49 -8.04 -3.80 -1.44
N ASP A 50 -8.33 -4.75 -2.32
CA ASP A 50 -8.95 -6.02 -1.95
C ASP A 50 -8.10 -6.70 -0.87
N GLU A 51 -8.75 -7.34 0.10
CA GLU A 51 -8.07 -7.96 1.24
C GLU A 51 -7.10 -9.05 0.81
N LEU A 52 -7.41 -9.78 -0.26
CA LEU A 52 -6.56 -10.83 -0.81
C LEU A 52 -5.28 -10.26 -1.43
N GLU A 53 -5.30 -9.01 -1.89
CA GLU A 53 -4.16 -8.33 -2.52
C GLU A 53 -3.29 -7.55 -1.51
N ARG A 54 -3.81 -7.26 -0.32
CA ARG A 54 -3.10 -6.48 0.71
C ARG A 54 -1.73 -7.05 1.09
N PRO A 55 -1.53 -8.38 1.23
CA PRO A 55 -0.20 -8.94 1.49
C PRO A 55 0.80 -8.62 0.38
N THR A 56 0.40 -8.79 -0.89
CA THR A 56 1.22 -8.47 -2.06
C THR A 56 1.58 -6.99 -2.11
N VAL A 57 0.61 -6.12 -1.82
CA VAL A 57 0.84 -4.67 -1.77
C VAL A 57 1.79 -4.29 -0.60
N ALA A 58 1.67 -4.95 0.54
CA ALA A 58 2.56 -4.74 1.68
C ALA A 58 3.99 -5.19 1.37
N GLU A 59 4.17 -6.31 0.66
CA GLU A 59 5.49 -6.74 0.17
C GLU A 59 6.10 -5.69 -0.77
N PHE A 60 5.32 -5.12 -1.69
CA PHE A 60 5.83 -4.04 -2.55
C PHE A 60 6.28 -2.81 -1.76
N PHE A 61 5.56 -2.48 -0.69
CA PHE A 61 5.95 -1.40 0.21
C PHE A 61 7.26 -1.75 0.92
N GLN A 62 7.36 -2.95 1.51
CA GLN A 62 8.55 -3.41 2.21
C GLN A 62 9.78 -3.47 1.28
N ARG A 63 9.64 -3.94 0.03
CA ARG A 63 10.72 -3.96 -0.96
C ARG A 63 11.14 -2.57 -1.45
N ALA A 64 10.24 -1.59 -1.40
CA ALA A 64 10.51 -0.22 -1.82
C ALA A 64 11.10 0.65 -0.70
N PHE A 65 10.64 0.46 0.53
CA PHE A 65 10.94 1.34 1.67
C PHE A 65 11.74 0.67 2.78
N GLY A 66 11.94 -0.66 2.72
CA GLY A 66 12.69 -1.42 3.73
C GLY A 66 11.96 -1.57 5.06
N SER A 67 10.67 -1.24 5.12
CA SER A 67 9.87 -1.22 6.35
C SER A 67 8.59 -2.03 6.19
N ASP A 68 8.25 -2.80 7.21
CA ASP A 68 6.99 -3.53 7.28
C ASP A 68 5.82 -2.61 7.66
N LEU A 69 4.62 -2.97 7.18
CA LEU A 69 3.38 -2.29 7.56
C LEU A 69 2.72 -3.06 8.72
N PRO A 70 2.74 -2.53 9.96
CA PRO A 70 2.40 -3.31 11.16
C PRO A 70 0.97 -3.86 11.21
N GLU A 71 0.02 -3.31 10.46
CA GLU A 71 -1.37 -3.79 10.42
C GLU A 71 -1.79 -4.28 9.02
N SER A 72 -0.85 -4.59 8.12
CA SER A 72 -1.17 -5.27 6.86
C SER A 72 -1.64 -6.71 7.08
N ALA A 73 -1.25 -7.31 8.21
CA ALA A 73 -1.97 -8.40 8.85
C ALA A 73 -3.12 -7.81 9.69
N ALA A 74 -4.18 -7.31 9.04
CA ALA A 74 -5.45 -7.18 9.75
C ALA A 74 -5.75 -8.58 10.30
N ARG A 75 -5.60 -8.73 11.62
CA ARG A 75 -5.94 -9.94 12.34
C ARG A 75 -7.40 -10.25 12.03
N VAL A 76 -7.65 -11.15 11.09
CA VAL A 76 -8.86 -11.96 11.11
C VAL A 76 -8.70 -12.88 12.32
N LYS A 77 -8.92 -12.34 13.52
CA LYS A 77 -9.29 -13.17 14.66
C LYS A 77 -10.70 -13.63 14.34
N VAL A 78 -10.81 -14.77 13.65
CA VAL A 78 -12.02 -15.58 13.70
C VAL A 78 -12.20 -15.94 15.17
N ALA A 79 -13.29 -15.44 15.76
CA ALA A 79 -13.78 -15.90 17.05
C ALA A 79 -14.44 -17.27 16.89
#